data_AF-A0A7K1GG30-F1
#
_entry.id   AF-A0A7K1GG30-F1
#
_cell.length_a   1.000
_cell.length_b   1.000
_cell.length_c   1.000
_cell.angle_alpha   90.00
_cell.angle_beta   90.00
_cell.angle_gamma   90.00
#
_symmetry.space_group_name_H-M   'P 1'
#
loop_
_entity.id
_entity.type
_entity.pdbx_description
1 polymer ?
#
loop_
_entity_poly.entity_id
_entity_poly.type
_entity_poly.pdbx_seq_one_letter_code
_entity_poly.pdbx_strand_id
1 'polypeptide(L)'
;MKTIAILFFIVISNVLISQTISIEDWVQNIVNDMIEMNDLDIYSSEELSPEYSVNFIMVESVKDITITDNKISMLVNHGKGTYCTKITLQYLKRDDGFYLVFSEPRTNMTLGKERKWIDPWIEKVNICD
;
A
#
# COMPACT_ATOMS: atom_id res chain seq x y z
N MET A 1 44.49 -17.80 -49.06
CA MET A 1 43.25 -17.02 -48.82
C MET A 1 43.09 -16.87 -47.31
N LYS A 2 43.19 -15.65 -46.79
CA LYS A 2 42.99 -15.37 -45.36
C LYS A 2 41.51 -15.04 -45.16
N THR A 3 40.76 -15.93 -44.52
CA THR A 3 39.37 -15.69 -44.12
C THR A 3 39.36 -14.75 -42.91
N ILE A 4 38.82 -13.55 -43.10
CA ILE A 4 38.55 -12.61 -42.01
C ILE A 4 37.21 -13.02 -41.40
N ALA A 5 37.23 -13.48 -40.15
CA ALA A 5 36.04 -13.71 -39.36
C ALA A 5 35.56 -12.37 -38.79
N ILE A 6 34.42 -11.88 -39.28
CA ILE A 6 33.75 -10.68 -38.74
C ILE A 6 32.90 -11.15 -37.55
N LEU A 7 33.36 -10.81 -36.33
CA LEU A 7 32.60 -10.97 -35.10
C LEU A 7 31.46 -9.93 -35.09
N PHE A 8 30.22 -10.40 -35.25
CA PHE A 8 29.02 -9.63 -34.97
C PHE A 8 28.94 -9.39 -33.45
N PHE A 9 29.25 -8.17 -33.02
CA PHE A 9 28.87 -7.70 -31.69
C PHE A 9 27.36 -7.42 -31.69
N ILE A 10 26.57 -8.35 -31.17
CA ILE A 10 25.18 -8.06 -30.78
C ILE A 10 25.28 -7.25 -29.49
N VAL A 11 25.18 -5.94 -29.62
CA VAL A 11 24.90 -5.03 -28.49
C VAL A 11 23.48 -5.32 -28.07
N ILE A 12 23.31 -6.21 -27.09
CA ILE A 12 22.04 -6.36 -26.38
C ILE A 12 21.90 -5.07 -25.58
N SER A 13 21.18 -4.10 -26.13
CA SER A 13 20.71 -2.96 -25.36
C SER A 13 19.81 -3.53 -24.28
N ASN A 14 20.25 -3.42 -23.02
CA ASN A 14 19.41 -3.66 -21.86
C ASN A 14 18.31 -2.60 -21.89
N VAL A 15 17.24 -2.86 -22.62
CA VAL A 15 15.99 -2.14 -22.43
C VAL A 15 15.51 -2.56 -21.05
N LEU A 16 15.81 -1.76 -20.03
CA LEU A 16 15.08 -1.80 -18.76
C LEU A 16 13.65 -1.44 -19.10
N ILE A 17 12.83 -2.44 -19.39
CA ILE A 17 11.39 -2.29 -19.37
C ILE A 17 11.05 -2.14 -17.89
N SER A 18 10.87 -0.89 -17.44
CA SER A 18 10.17 -0.63 -16.18
C SER A 18 8.78 -1.23 -16.35
N GLN A 19 8.58 -2.43 -15.81
CA GLN A 19 7.25 -3.03 -15.76
C GLN A 19 6.48 -2.23 -14.71
N THR A 20 5.50 -1.46 -15.17
CA THR A 20 4.53 -0.82 -14.28
C THR A 20 3.78 -1.91 -13.53
N ILE A 21 3.84 -1.86 -12.19
CA ILE A 21 3.09 -2.77 -11.32
C ILE A 21 1.60 -2.66 -11.62
N SER A 22 0.87 -3.79 -11.63
CA SER A 22 -0.60 -3.75 -11.75
C SER A 22 -1.22 -3.20 -10.47
N ILE A 23 -2.47 -2.72 -10.53
CA ILE A 23 -3.15 -2.25 -9.32
C ILE A 23 -3.42 -3.41 -8.36
N GLU A 24 -3.71 -4.59 -8.89
CA GLU A 24 -3.95 -5.81 -8.13
C GLU A 24 -2.71 -6.23 -7.35
N ASP A 25 -1.53 -6.24 -8.00
CA ASP A 25 -0.26 -6.56 -7.34
C ASP A 25 0.10 -5.51 -6.28
N TRP A 26 -0.13 -4.23 -6.58
CA TRP A 26 0.09 -3.14 -5.63
C TRP A 26 -0.80 -3.26 -4.38
N VAL A 27 -2.09 -3.57 -4.57
CA VAL A 27 -3.03 -3.83 -3.47
C VAL A 27 -2.60 -5.06 -2.67
N GLN A 28 -2.10 -6.10 -3.32
CA GLN A 28 -1.63 -7.30 -2.62
C GLN A 28 -0.39 -7.00 -1.76
N ASN A 29 0.52 -6.12 -2.22
CA ASN A 29 1.65 -5.68 -1.41
C ASN A 29 1.20 -4.95 -0.14
N ILE A 30 0.23 -4.03 -0.26
CA ILE A 30 -0.37 -3.36 0.91
C ILE A 30 -0.96 -4.38 1.88
N VAL A 31 -1.72 -5.36 1.37
CA VAL A 31 -2.32 -6.40 2.21
C VAL A 31 -1.26 -7.24 2.93
N ASN A 32 -0.18 -7.61 2.24
CA ASN A 32 0.91 -8.37 2.82
C ASN A 32 1.58 -7.56 3.95
N ASP A 33 1.87 -6.29 3.71
CA ASP A 33 2.46 -5.40 4.72
C ASP A 33 1.55 -5.20 5.93
N MET A 34 0.23 -5.09 5.72
CA MET A 34 -0.73 -5.04 6.82
C MET A 34 -0.71 -6.33 7.67
N ILE A 35 -0.57 -7.50 7.04
CA ILE A 35 -0.51 -8.80 7.72
C ILE A 35 0.82 -8.97 8.47
N GLU A 36 1.92 -8.54 7.86
CA GLU A 36 3.27 -8.59 8.44
C GLU A 36 3.51 -7.49 9.49
N MET A 37 2.55 -6.57 9.65
CA MET A 37 2.64 -5.41 10.53
C MET A 37 3.76 -4.42 10.15
N ASN A 38 4.05 -4.34 8.85
CA ASN A 38 4.95 -3.35 8.28
C ASN A 38 4.24 -1.98 8.20
N ASP A 39 5.02 -0.90 8.28
CA ASP A 39 4.50 0.46 8.13
C ASP A 39 4.03 0.70 6.68
N LEU A 40 2.92 1.43 6.53
CA LEU A 40 2.34 1.74 5.22
C LEU A 40 2.79 3.09 4.66
N ASP A 41 3.72 3.77 5.32
CA ASP A 41 4.23 5.09 4.93
C ASP A 41 4.83 5.10 3.51
N ILE A 42 5.47 4.01 3.10
CA ILE A 42 6.03 3.83 1.75
C ILE A 42 5.00 3.95 0.63
N TYR A 43 3.72 3.74 0.94
CA TYR A 43 2.62 3.85 -0.02
C TYR A 43 2.03 5.25 -0.09
N SER A 44 2.41 6.17 0.80
CA SER A 44 1.79 7.49 0.92
C SER A 44 1.96 8.32 -0.36
N SER A 45 0.90 9.03 -0.75
CA SER A 45 0.93 10.00 -1.85
C SER A 45 1.73 11.26 -1.52
N GLU A 46 2.00 11.50 -0.24
CA GLU A 46 2.68 12.68 0.29
C GLU A 46 3.78 12.29 1.26
N GLU A 47 4.81 13.13 1.39
CA GLU A 47 5.82 12.98 2.43
C GLU A 47 5.18 13.17 3.80
N LEU A 48 5.31 12.18 4.67
CA LEU A 48 4.78 12.24 6.02
C LEU A 48 5.80 12.90 6.94
N SER A 49 5.34 13.90 7.70
CA SER A 49 6.18 14.50 8.75
C SER A 49 6.59 13.42 9.76
N PRO A 50 7.86 13.39 10.20
CA PRO A 50 8.34 12.40 11.16
C PRO A 50 7.70 12.53 12.55
N GLU A 51 6.94 13.60 12.79
CA GLU A 51 6.13 13.77 14.00
C GLU A 51 4.84 12.93 14.00
N TYR A 52 4.40 12.46 12.84
CA TYR A 52 3.19 11.66 12.69
C TYR A 52 3.50 10.19 12.94
N SER A 53 2.67 9.56 13.76
CA SER A 53 2.61 8.10 13.85
C SER A 53 1.55 7.58 12.89
N VAL A 54 1.95 6.72 11.95
CA VAL A 54 1.01 6.02 11.08
C VAL A 54 0.26 4.99 11.92
N ASN A 55 -1.08 5.02 11.84
CA ASN A 55 -1.91 4.12 12.60
C ASN A 55 -1.88 2.72 11.97
N PHE A 56 -1.92 1.71 12.84
CA PHE A 56 -1.91 0.30 12.46
C PHE A 56 -3.16 -0.38 13.01
N ILE A 57 -3.66 -1.35 12.24
CA ILE A 57 -4.63 -2.33 12.72
C ILE A 57 -4.03 -3.72 12.56
N MET A 58 -4.21 -4.56 13.58
CA MET A 58 -3.80 -5.95 13.48
C MET A 58 -4.59 -6.64 12.37
N VAL A 59 -3.93 -7.17 11.35
CA VAL A 59 -4.58 -7.94 10.28
C VAL A 59 -4.02 -9.35 10.30
N GLU A 60 -4.90 -10.35 10.48
CA GLU A 60 -4.51 -11.75 10.29
C GLU A 60 -4.76 -12.17 8.84
N SER A 61 -5.90 -11.77 8.29
CA SER A 61 -6.26 -12.04 6.91
C SER A 61 -7.32 -11.06 6.41
N VAL A 62 -7.40 -10.94 5.08
CA VAL A 62 -8.39 -10.11 4.40
C VAL A 62 -9.20 -10.94 3.40
N LYS A 63 -10.39 -10.48 3.04
CA LYS A 63 -11.18 -11.02 1.94
C LYS A 63 -12.04 -9.94 1.29
N ASP A 64 -12.73 -10.31 0.22
CA ASP A 64 -13.69 -9.47 -0.50
C ASP A 64 -13.09 -8.12 -0.91
N ILE A 65 -11.84 -8.17 -1.38
CA ILE A 65 -11.13 -7.00 -1.89
C ILE A 65 -11.86 -6.51 -3.14
N THR A 66 -12.27 -5.24 -3.12
CA THR A 66 -12.94 -4.58 -4.23
C THR A 66 -12.23 -3.27 -4.54
N ILE A 67 -11.94 -3.05 -5.82
CA ILE A 67 -11.30 -1.84 -6.33
C ILE A 67 -12.34 -1.13 -7.19
N THR A 68 -12.71 0.09 -6.83
CA THR A 68 -13.70 0.87 -7.58
C THR A 68 -13.34 2.34 -7.54
N ASP A 69 -13.26 2.95 -8.73
CA ASP A 69 -12.81 4.32 -8.97
C ASP A 69 -11.40 4.59 -8.44
N ASN A 70 -11.32 5.05 -7.19
CA ASN A 70 -10.11 5.41 -6.46
C ASN A 70 -10.12 4.87 -5.02
N LYS A 71 -10.94 3.83 -4.77
CA LYS A 71 -11.10 3.21 -3.45
C LYS A 71 -10.82 1.72 -3.50
N ILE A 72 -10.23 1.24 -2.42
CA ILE A 72 -10.06 -0.18 -2.13
C ILE A 72 -10.86 -0.48 -0.88
N SER A 73 -11.81 -1.39 -0.96
CA SER A 73 -12.56 -1.88 0.20
C SER A 73 -12.22 -3.34 0.46
N MET A 74 -12.01 -3.70 1.72
CA MET A 74 -11.76 -5.09 2.11
C MET A 74 -12.33 -5.39 3.50
N LEU A 75 -12.64 -6.66 3.73
CA LEU A 75 -13.00 -7.15 5.05
C LEU A 75 -11.79 -7.73 5.76
N VAL A 76 -11.64 -7.39 7.04
CA VAL A 76 -10.47 -7.69 7.85
C VAL A 76 -10.85 -8.62 8.99
N ASN A 77 -10.10 -9.71 9.13
CA ASN A 77 -10.08 -10.55 10.32
C ASN A 77 -8.91 -10.15 11.23
N HIS A 78 -9.21 -9.94 12.50
CA HIS A 78 -8.27 -9.52 13.54
C HIS A 78 -7.87 -10.71 14.45
N GLY A 79 -7.53 -11.89 13.93
CA GLY A 79 -7.12 -13.01 14.79
C GLY A 79 -8.27 -13.81 15.40
N LYS A 80 -9.53 -13.56 15.01
CA LYS A 80 -10.72 -14.14 15.64
C LYS A 80 -11.44 -15.17 14.76
N GLY A 81 -10.95 -15.38 13.54
CA GLY A 81 -11.61 -16.21 12.52
C GLY A 81 -12.87 -15.57 11.93
N THR A 82 -13.16 -14.30 12.25
CA THR A 82 -14.35 -13.56 11.80
C THR A 82 -13.94 -12.23 11.17
N TYR A 83 -14.53 -11.92 10.03
CA TYR A 83 -14.27 -10.69 9.29
C TYR A 83 -15.24 -9.58 9.69
N CYS A 84 -14.95 -8.93 10.82
CA CYS A 84 -15.86 -7.97 11.45
C CYS A 84 -15.53 -6.51 11.18
N THR A 85 -14.41 -6.21 10.53
CA THR A 85 -14.05 -4.83 10.20
C THR A 85 -14.00 -4.67 8.70
N LYS A 86 -14.74 -3.70 8.17
CA LYS A 86 -14.55 -3.21 6.81
C LYS A 86 -13.62 -2.01 6.85
N ILE A 87 -12.58 -2.01 6.03
CA ILE A 87 -11.75 -0.83 5.81
C ILE A 87 -11.91 -0.34 4.37
N THR A 88 -11.84 0.97 4.20
CA THR A 88 -11.80 1.63 2.90
C THR A 88 -10.53 2.46 2.82
N LEU A 89 -9.66 2.13 1.88
CA LEU A 89 -8.49 2.93 1.51
C LEU A 89 -8.84 3.81 0.31
N GLN A 90 -8.24 4.99 0.24
CA GLN A 90 -8.29 5.83 -0.95
C GLN A 90 -6.92 5.83 -1.62
N TYR A 91 -6.88 5.82 -2.94
CA TYR A 91 -5.62 5.88 -3.69
C TYR A 91 -5.68 6.89 -4.84
N LEU A 92 -4.51 7.27 -5.33
CA LEU A 92 -4.29 8.04 -6.54
C LEU A 92 -3.40 7.26 -7.49
N LYS A 93 -3.70 7.33 -8.79
CA LYS A 93 -2.82 6.85 -9.85
C LYS A 93 -2.02 8.03 -10.40
N ARG A 94 -0.71 7.87 -10.50
CA ARG A 94 0.24 8.79 -11.16
C ARG A 94 0.94 8.03 -12.30
N ASP A 95 1.78 8.72 -13.06
CA ASP A 95 2.49 8.14 -14.19
C ASP A 95 3.47 7.03 -13.76
N ASP A 96 3.99 7.12 -12.53
CA ASP A 96 4.98 6.23 -11.95
C ASP A 96 4.40 5.15 -11.02
N GLY A 97 3.10 5.18 -10.71
CA GLY A 97 2.47 4.13 -9.91
C GLY A 97 1.18 4.53 -9.20
N PHE A 98 0.93 3.86 -8.08
CA PHE A 98 -0.23 4.03 -7.24
C PHE A 98 0.20 4.42 -5.83
N TYR A 99 -0.60 5.27 -5.19
CA TYR A 99 -0.28 5.85 -3.89
C TYR A 99 -1.53 5.95 -3.03
N LEU A 100 -1.42 5.59 -1.75
CA LEU A 100 -2.47 5.78 -0.75
C LEU A 100 -2.61 7.25 -0.37
N VAL A 101 -3.86 7.71 -0.29
CA VAL A 101 -4.23 9.00 0.29
C VAL A 101 -4.56 8.77 1.74
N PHE A 102 -3.68 9.26 2.61
CA PHE A 102 -3.86 9.16 4.05
C PHE A 102 -4.90 10.19 4.53
N SER A 103 -5.60 9.87 5.61
CA SER A 103 -6.56 10.77 6.25
C SER A 103 -5.90 12.03 6.83
N GLU A 104 -6.68 13.06 7.15
CA GLU A 104 -6.14 14.22 7.86
C GLU A 104 -5.55 13.80 9.23
N PRO A 105 -4.38 14.35 9.62
CA PRO A 105 -3.78 14.04 10.92
C PRO A 105 -4.71 14.40 12.07
N ARG A 106 -4.79 13.50 13.06
CA ARG A 106 -5.55 13.71 14.29
C ARG A 106 -4.61 13.84 15.48
N THR A 107 -4.91 14.80 16.33
CA THR A 107 -4.20 14.98 17.59
C THR A 107 -4.96 14.28 18.71
N ASN A 108 -4.27 13.39 19.42
CA ASN A 108 -4.79 12.73 20.62
C ASN A 108 -3.86 12.97 21.81
N MET A 109 -4.43 13.06 23.01
CA MET A 109 -3.66 13.13 24.25
C MET A 109 -3.50 11.72 24.83
N THR A 110 -2.27 11.21 24.82
CA THR A 110 -1.93 9.89 25.38
C THR A 110 -0.96 10.07 26.54
N LEU A 111 -1.35 9.66 27.75
CA LEU A 111 -0.55 9.80 28.97
C LEU A 111 -0.05 11.24 29.21
N GLY A 112 -0.91 12.23 28.94
CA GLY A 112 -0.60 13.65 29.11
C GLY A 112 0.37 14.23 28.08
N LYS A 113 0.73 13.47 27.03
CA LYS A 113 1.52 13.95 25.90
C LYS A 113 0.65 14.02 24.65
N GLU A 114 0.82 15.09 23.89
CA GLU A 114 0.23 15.23 22.57
C GLU A 114 0.88 14.23 21.61
N ARG A 115 0.06 13.49 20.86
CA ARG A 115 0.52 12.62 19.77
C ARG A 115 -0.33 12.86 18.54
N LYS A 116 0.34 13.01 17.40
CA LYS A 116 -0.30 13.19 16.10
C LYS A 116 -0.31 11.85 15.37
N TRP A 117 -1.49 11.43 14.96
CA TRP A 117 -1.73 10.15 14.29
C TRP A 117 -2.31 10.38 12.92
N ILE A 118 -1.97 9.52 11.97
CA ILE A 118 -2.55 9.54 10.64
C ILE A 118 -3.02 8.13 10.27
N ASP A 119 -4.24 8.00 9.75
CA ASP A 119 -4.76 6.70 9.34
C ASP A 119 -4.51 6.49 7.83
N PRO A 120 -3.99 5.33 7.42
CA PRO A 120 -3.91 4.91 6.00
C PRO A 120 -5.28 4.68 5.34
N TRP A 121 -6.33 4.50 6.15
CA TRP A 121 -7.71 4.32 5.68
C TRP A 121 -8.52 5.61 5.84
N ILE A 122 -9.45 5.82 4.90
CA ILE A 122 -10.44 6.90 4.98
C ILE A 122 -11.69 6.48 5.77
N GLU A 123 -11.91 5.17 5.93
CA GLU A 123 -13.05 4.62 6.65
C GLU A 123 -12.68 3.29 7.30
N LYS A 124 -13.17 3.08 8.53
CA LYS A 124 -13.07 1.82 9.27
C LYS A 124 -14.38 1.58 10.03
N VAL A 125 -15.11 0.54 9.68
CA VAL A 125 -16.44 0.23 10.23
C VAL A 125 -16.45 -1.18 10.83
N ASN A 126 -16.96 -1.32 12.06
CA ASN A 126 -17.31 -2.63 12.59
C ASN A 126 -18.67 -3.05 12.01
N ILE A 127 -18.73 -4.21 11.36
CA ILE A 127 -19.90 -4.75 10.67
C ILE A 127 -20.49 -5.99 11.36
N CYS A 128 -19.89 -6.42 12.47
CA CYS A 128 -20.47 -7.43 13.34
C CYS A 128 -21.17 -6.77 14.54
N ASP A 129 -22.24 -7.41 15.01
CA ASP A 129 -22.99 -7.05 16.21
C ASP A 129 -22.22 -7.38 17.51
#